data_AF-A0A2E0KR65-F1
#
_entry.id   AF-A0A2E0KR65-F1
#
_cell.length_a   1.000
_cell.length_b   1.000
_cell.length_c   1.000
_cell.angle_alpha   90.00
_cell.angle_beta   90.00
_cell.angle_gamma   90.00
#
_symmetry.space_group_name_H-M   'P 1'
#
loop_
_entity.id
_entity.type
_entity.pdbx_description
1 polymer ?
#
loop_
_entity_poly.entity_id
_entity_poly.type
_entity_poly.pdbx_seq_one_letter_code
_entity_poly.pdbx_strand_id
1 'polypeptide(L)'
;MEDHIDPMWAEGDGGTWFMIEFMDTNCGYCQQQAAEDIPTWQGQWLGDNPPRSTPDNVSVEFLAVSISLWDEDTQGKSYGRTVIESFRNDNGHNFAYMDMQDNSHQDAWGNFGTPTYFLIGPNGIIEYVNLDADGGYTIWDAMEDKIPKGDA
;
A
#
# COMPACT_ATOMS: atom_id res chain seq x y z
N MET A 1 -11.86 -6.12 0.89
CA MET A 1 -10.63 -6.92 0.68
C MET A 1 -10.96 -8.40 0.65
N GLU A 2 -11.51 -9.01 1.71
CA GLU A 2 -11.83 -10.46 1.72
C GLU A 2 -12.75 -10.88 0.55
N ASP A 3 -13.79 -10.10 0.26
CA ASP A 3 -14.71 -10.36 -0.86
C ASP A 3 -14.08 -10.22 -2.27
N HIS A 4 -12.86 -9.69 -2.36
CA HIS A 4 -12.12 -9.48 -3.61
C HIS A 4 -11.00 -10.49 -3.82
N ILE A 5 -10.76 -11.37 -2.85
CA ILE A 5 -9.77 -12.44 -2.96
C ILE A 5 -10.45 -13.68 -3.52
N ASP A 6 -9.99 -14.15 -4.67
CA ASP A 6 -10.44 -15.39 -5.29
C ASP A 6 -9.34 -16.46 -5.21
N PRO A 7 -9.41 -17.40 -4.24
CA PRO A 7 -8.39 -18.45 -4.08
C PRO A 7 -8.26 -19.38 -5.29
N MET A 8 -9.23 -19.37 -6.20
CA MET A 8 -9.24 -20.18 -7.42
C MET A 8 -8.75 -19.41 -8.65
N TRP A 9 -8.38 -18.14 -8.49
CA TRP A 9 -7.88 -17.29 -9.57
C TRP A 9 -6.64 -17.89 -10.24
N ALA A 10 -6.62 -17.87 -11.57
CA ALA A 10 -5.49 -18.27 -12.39
C ALA A 10 -4.95 -17.10 -13.22
N GLU A 11 -3.68 -17.19 -13.62
CA GLU A 11 -3.04 -16.19 -14.47
C GLU A 11 -3.85 -15.98 -15.77
N GLY A 12 -4.28 -14.74 -16.00
CA GLY A 12 -5.15 -14.34 -17.12
C GLY A 12 -6.61 -14.09 -16.74
N ASP A 13 -7.04 -14.52 -15.55
CA ASP A 13 -8.35 -14.15 -15.02
C ASP A 13 -8.37 -12.71 -14.50
N GLY A 14 -9.56 -12.12 -14.44
CA GLY A 14 -9.76 -10.80 -13.86
C GLY A 14 -9.62 -10.83 -12.34
N GLY A 15 -9.36 -9.68 -11.72
CA GLY A 15 -9.28 -9.58 -10.26
C GLY A 15 -8.64 -8.28 -9.77
N THR A 16 -8.66 -8.10 -8.45
CA THR A 16 -8.12 -6.91 -7.79
C THR A 16 -6.73 -7.19 -7.23
N TRP A 17 -5.76 -6.37 -7.65
CA TRP A 17 -4.42 -6.35 -7.08
C TRP A 17 -4.37 -5.31 -5.96
N PHE A 18 -3.73 -5.64 -4.85
CA PHE A 18 -3.58 -4.73 -3.72
C PHE A 18 -2.12 -4.33 -3.51
N MET A 19 -1.85 -3.03 -3.50
CA MET A 19 -0.62 -2.48 -2.97
C MET A 19 -0.88 -2.06 -1.52
N ILE A 20 -0.24 -2.73 -0.57
CA ILE A 20 -0.39 -2.45 0.86
C ILE A 20 0.89 -1.85 1.40
N GLU A 21 0.80 -0.68 2.03
CA GLU A 21 1.90 -0.05 2.75
C GLU A 21 1.64 -0.10 4.26
N PHE A 22 2.53 -0.72 5.02
CA PHE A 22 2.62 -0.53 6.46
C PHE A 22 3.48 0.69 6.77
N MET A 23 2.90 1.68 7.42
CA MET A 23 3.55 2.97 7.67
C MET A 23 3.22 3.56 9.04
N ASP A 24 4.10 4.43 9.54
CA ASP A 24 3.84 5.27 10.72
C ASP A 24 3.87 6.74 10.31
N THR A 25 2.83 7.51 10.70
CA THR A 25 2.64 8.93 10.34
C THR A 25 3.77 9.84 10.85
N ASN A 26 4.59 9.34 11.76
CA ASN A 26 5.72 10.02 12.38
C ASN A 26 7.08 9.46 11.92
N CYS A 27 7.11 8.47 11.03
CA CYS A 27 8.34 7.95 10.43
C CYS A 27 8.81 8.90 9.33
N GLY A 28 10.02 9.45 9.49
CA GLY A 28 10.55 10.46 8.57
C GLY A 28 10.68 9.95 7.12
N TYR A 29 11.05 8.68 6.94
CA TYR A 29 11.11 8.10 5.59
C TYR A 29 9.71 7.85 5.01
N CYS A 30 8.75 7.39 5.82
CA CYS A 30 7.34 7.27 5.38
C CYS A 30 6.74 8.63 4.99
N GLN A 31 7.02 9.68 5.77
CA GLN A 31 6.62 11.05 5.46
C GLN A 31 7.19 11.52 4.12
N GLN A 32 8.47 11.24 3.86
CA GLN A 32 9.10 11.59 2.60
C GLN A 32 8.44 10.85 1.43
N GLN A 33 8.26 9.53 1.53
CA GLN A 33 7.62 8.73 0.48
C GLN A 33 6.17 9.16 0.23
N ALA A 34 5.42 9.46 1.30
CA ALA A 34 4.07 9.99 1.20
C ALA A 34 4.00 11.36 0.51
N ALA A 35 4.98 12.23 0.73
CA ALA A 35 4.99 13.55 0.11
C ALA A 35 5.49 13.54 -1.35
N GLU A 36 6.44 12.67 -1.68
CA GLU A 36 7.19 12.72 -2.94
C GLU A 36 6.74 11.66 -3.95
N ASP A 37 6.72 10.39 -3.54
CA ASP A 37 6.59 9.26 -4.47
C ASP A 37 5.14 8.78 -4.60
N ILE A 38 4.45 8.57 -3.48
CA ILE A 38 3.09 8.01 -3.47
C ILE A 38 2.10 8.84 -4.30
N PRO A 39 2.06 10.18 -4.26
CA PRO A 39 1.12 10.95 -5.06
C PRO A 39 1.34 10.76 -6.56
N THR A 40 2.60 10.59 -6.98
CA THR A 40 2.95 10.31 -8.37
C THR A 40 2.43 8.95 -8.80
N TRP A 41 2.71 7.91 -8.01
CA TRP A 41 2.30 6.54 -8.33
C TRP A 41 0.79 6.33 -8.21
N GLN A 42 0.12 6.95 -7.24
CA GLN A 42 -1.35 6.92 -7.20
C GLN A 42 -1.93 7.57 -8.46
N GLY A 43 -1.32 8.66 -8.96
CA GLY A 43 -1.78 9.32 -10.18
C GLY A 43 -1.60 8.43 -11.41
N GLN A 44 -0.52 7.65 -11.43
CA GLN A 44 -0.22 6.69 -12.48
C GLN A 44 -1.23 5.53 -12.53
N TRP A 45 -1.67 5.01 -11.37
CA TRP A 45 -2.47 3.79 -11.27
C TRP A 45 -3.96 4.01 -10.96
N LEU A 46 -4.29 5.01 -10.15
CA LEU A 46 -5.63 5.27 -9.60
C LEU A 46 -6.23 6.59 -10.09
N GLY A 47 -5.52 7.36 -10.91
CA GLY A 47 -5.99 8.64 -11.43
C GLY A 47 -7.17 8.49 -12.38
N ASP A 48 -7.89 9.59 -12.63
CA ASP A 48 -8.92 9.64 -13.68
C ASP A 48 -8.26 9.50 -15.06
N ASN A 49 -8.51 8.38 -15.76
CA ASN A 49 -7.77 7.93 -16.95
C ASN A 49 -6.26 7.75 -16.65
N PRO A 50 -5.90 6.72 -15.87
CA PRO A 50 -4.52 6.53 -15.44
C PRO A 50 -3.61 6.29 -16.65
N PRO A 51 -2.42 6.92 -16.72
CA PRO A 51 -1.42 6.63 -17.75
C PRO A 51 -1.05 5.14 -17.83
N ARG A 52 -1.16 4.42 -16.70
CA ARG A 52 -1.00 2.97 -16.63
C ARG A 52 -2.38 2.30 -16.66
N SER A 53 -2.81 1.85 -17.83
CA SER A 53 -4.08 1.11 -18.00
C SER A 53 -3.94 -0.37 -17.64
N THR A 54 -5.01 -0.96 -17.11
CA THR A 54 -5.17 -2.41 -16.91
C THR A 54 -6.26 -2.95 -17.84
N PRO A 55 -6.33 -4.28 -18.08
CA PRO A 55 -7.51 -4.87 -18.71
C PRO A 55 -8.79 -4.55 -17.94
N ASP A 56 -9.94 -4.49 -18.63
CA ASP A 56 -11.25 -4.12 -18.05
C ASP A 56 -11.65 -4.96 -16.81
N ASN A 57 -11.17 -6.20 -16.75
CA ASN A 57 -11.44 -7.14 -15.66
C ASN A 57 -10.38 -7.11 -14.55
N VAL A 58 -9.38 -6.24 -14.62
CA VAL A 58 -8.30 -6.10 -13.63
C VAL A 58 -8.38 -4.72 -12.98
N SER A 59 -8.41 -4.69 -11.65
CA SER A 59 -8.36 -3.46 -10.87
C SER A 59 -7.15 -3.42 -9.94
N VAL A 60 -6.77 -2.21 -9.52
CA VAL A 60 -5.69 -1.98 -8.57
C VAL A 60 -6.23 -1.13 -7.41
N GLU A 61 -5.91 -1.52 -6.18
CA GLU A 61 -6.29 -0.79 -4.98
C GLU A 61 -5.08 -0.57 -4.08
N PHE A 62 -4.97 0.63 -3.52
CA PHE A 62 -3.93 0.98 -2.56
C PHE A 62 -4.53 1.02 -1.15
N LEU A 63 -3.78 0.53 -0.17
CA LEU A 63 -4.15 0.56 1.23
C LEU A 63 -2.93 0.90 2.09
N ALA A 64 -3.01 1.99 2.86
CA ALA A 64 -2.05 2.23 3.93
C ALA A 64 -2.56 1.65 5.25
N VAL A 65 -1.78 0.78 5.87
CA VAL A 65 -1.99 0.30 7.23
C VAL A 65 -1.13 1.15 8.16
N SER A 66 -1.79 2.03 8.91
CA SER A 66 -1.14 2.96 9.83
C SER A 66 -0.87 2.27 11.16
N ILE A 67 0.39 2.07 11.51
CA ILE A 67 0.84 1.49 12.78
C ILE A 67 1.59 2.53 13.61
N SER A 68 1.84 2.24 14.88
CA SER A 68 2.68 3.08 15.76
C SER A 68 4.03 2.40 16.06
N LEU A 69 5.13 3.10 15.81
CA LEU A 69 6.49 2.70 16.18
C LEU A 69 6.93 3.31 17.52
N TRP A 70 6.22 4.33 17.99
CA TRP A 70 6.50 5.04 19.23
C TRP A 70 5.31 4.93 20.18
N ASP A 71 5.59 4.89 21.48
CA ASP A 71 4.55 5.00 22.49
C ASP A 71 3.82 6.34 22.37
N GLU A 72 2.52 6.38 22.68
CA GLU A 72 1.69 7.60 22.60
C GLU A 72 2.25 8.77 23.42
N ASP A 73 2.99 8.47 24.50
CA ASP A 73 3.63 9.47 25.37
C ASP A 73 4.98 9.98 24.84
N THR A 74 5.46 9.47 23.70
CA THR A 74 6.74 9.90 23.11
C THR A 74 6.64 11.35 22.65
N GLN A 75 7.49 12.22 23.22
CA GLN A 75 7.46 13.64 22.91
C GLN A 75 7.64 13.91 21.40
N GLY A 76 6.73 14.70 20.83
CA GLY A 76 6.77 15.09 19.42
C GLY A 76 6.20 14.04 18.47
N LYS A 77 5.55 12.99 18.99
CA LYS A 77 4.81 12.00 18.21
C LYS A 77 3.31 12.17 18.44
N SER A 78 2.53 11.95 17.40
CA SER A 78 1.07 12.05 17.47
C SER A 78 0.44 10.89 16.70
N TYR A 79 -0.62 10.35 17.29
CA TYR A 79 -1.35 9.20 16.78
C TYR A 79 -2.86 9.41 16.93
N GLY A 80 -3.62 8.52 16.33
CA GLY A 80 -5.07 8.49 16.27
C GLY A 80 -5.61 8.87 14.91
N ARG A 81 -6.86 8.46 14.68
CA ARG A 81 -7.62 8.70 13.45
C ARG A 81 -7.49 10.10 12.87
N THR A 82 -7.58 11.17 13.68
CA THR A 82 -7.48 12.54 13.16
C THR A 82 -6.11 12.84 12.56
N VAL A 83 -5.03 12.29 13.15
CA VAL A 83 -3.67 12.42 12.60
C VAL A 83 -3.56 11.70 11.26
N ILE A 84 -4.15 10.51 11.15
CA ILE A 84 -4.20 9.74 9.90
C ILE A 84 -4.97 10.50 8.81
N GLU A 85 -6.15 11.03 9.15
CA GLU A 85 -6.97 11.80 8.22
C GLU A 85 -6.24 13.06 7.73
N SER A 86 -5.59 13.80 8.64
CA SER A 86 -4.74 14.94 8.28
C SER A 86 -3.57 14.53 7.39
N PHE A 87 -2.81 13.50 7.78
CA PHE A 87 -1.67 13.00 7.02
C PHE A 87 -2.06 12.61 5.59
N ARG A 88 -3.15 11.85 5.45
CA ARG A 88 -3.69 11.45 4.14
C ARG A 88 -4.07 12.66 3.29
N ASN A 89 -4.78 13.63 3.87
CA ASN A 89 -5.26 14.80 3.14
C ASN A 89 -4.13 15.75 2.76
N ASP A 90 -3.18 16.00 3.65
CA ASP A 90 -2.06 16.92 3.44
C ASP A 90 -1.11 16.42 2.35
N ASN A 91 -0.98 15.10 2.19
CA ASN A 91 -0.23 14.47 1.09
C ASN A 91 -1.07 14.22 -0.18
N GLY A 92 -2.35 14.60 -0.18
CA GLY A 92 -3.22 14.44 -1.34
C GLY A 92 -3.53 12.99 -1.72
N HIS A 93 -3.48 12.07 -0.75
CA HIS A 93 -3.76 10.66 -0.99
C HIS A 93 -5.27 10.40 -1.17
N ASN A 94 -5.64 9.69 -2.22
CA ASN A 94 -7.02 9.37 -2.57
C ASN A 94 -7.44 7.94 -2.21
N PHE A 95 -6.52 7.12 -1.70
CA PHE A 95 -6.76 5.73 -1.32
C PHE A 95 -7.05 5.54 0.19
N ALA A 96 -7.37 4.32 0.61
CA ALA A 96 -7.83 4.04 1.97
C ALA A 96 -6.68 3.94 2.98
N TYR A 97 -6.98 4.32 4.23
CA TYR A 97 -6.11 4.11 5.38
C TYR A 97 -6.83 3.23 6.41
N MET A 98 -6.11 2.25 6.96
CA MET A 98 -6.54 1.44 8.09
C MET A 98 -5.82 1.91 9.34
N ASP A 99 -6.58 2.24 10.39
CA ASP A 99 -6.03 2.62 11.69
C ASP A 99 -5.72 1.37 12.50
N MET A 100 -4.43 1.08 12.67
CA MET A 100 -3.88 -0.04 13.43
C MET A 100 -2.80 0.43 14.41
N GLN A 101 -2.90 1.68 14.86
CA GLN A 101 -1.91 2.30 15.74
C GLN A 101 -1.98 1.78 17.18
N ASP A 102 -3.00 0.98 17.51
CA ASP A 102 -3.08 0.20 18.75
C ASP A 102 -2.14 -1.01 18.78
N ASN A 103 -1.53 -1.34 17.63
CA ASN A 103 -0.56 -2.41 17.43
C ASN A 103 -1.02 -3.81 17.87
N SER A 104 -2.32 -4.01 18.10
CA SER A 104 -2.89 -5.22 18.69
C SER A 104 -2.66 -6.50 17.85
N HIS A 105 -2.29 -6.35 16.58
CA HIS A 105 -2.09 -7.43 15.62
C HIS A 105 -0.67 -7.49 15.04
N GLN A 106 0.29 -6.71 15.54
CA GLN A 106 1.65 -6.66 14.98
C GLN A 106 2.36 -8.03 14.96
N ASP A 107 2.17 -8.84 16.00
CA ASP A 107 2.74 -10.19 16.07
C ASP A 107 2.18 -11.12 14.98
N ALA A 108 0.88 -10.98 14.67
CA ALA A 108 0.23 -11.77 13.62
C ALA A 108 0.75 -11.38 12.22
N TRP A 109 1.28 -10.16 12.08
CA TRP A 109 1.85 -9.62 10.87
C TRP A 109 3.37 -9.63 10.87
N GLY A 110 4.03 -10.43 11.72
CA GLY A 110 5.49 -10.59 11.64
C GLY A 110 6.31 -9.39 12.14
N ASN A 111 5.68 -8.42 12.81
CA ASN A 111 6.33 -7.30 13.49
C ASN A 111 7.26 -6.49 12.57
N PHE A 112 6.80 -6.20 11.35
CA PHE A 112 7.57 -5.48 10.35
C PHE A 112 7.85 -4.02 10.76
N GLY A 113 8.97 -3.48 10.29
CA GLY A 113 9.25 -2.04 10.37
C GLY A 113 8.44 -1.23 9.36
N THR A 114 8.65 0.08 9.35
CA THR A 114 8.01 0.98 8.37
C THR A 114 9.06 1.74 7.53
N PRO A 115 8.83 1.95 6.22
CA PRO A 115 7.72 1.39 5.46
C PRO A 115 7.98 -0.07 5.08
N THR A 116 6.91 -0.87 5.09
CA THR A 116 6.91 -2.20 4.48
C THR A 116 5.81 -2.25 3.42
N TYR A 117 6.15 -2.70 2.21
CA TYR A 117 5.25 -2.74 1.07
C TYR A 117 4.97 -4.18 0.68
N PHE A 118 3.70 -4.48 0.40
CA PHE A 118 3.26 -5.74 -0.16
C PHE A 118 2.54 -5.50 -1.47
N LEU A 119 2.84 -6.32 -2.48
CA LEU A 119 1.95 -6.53 -3.61
C LEU A 119 1.21 -7.84 -3.38
N ILE A 120 -0.11 -7.80 -3.40
CA ILE A 120 -0.95 -8.98 -3.23
C ILE A 120 -1.73 -9.20 -4.53
N GLY A 121 -1.59 -10.41 -5.09
CA GLY A 121 -2.33 -10.82 -6.26
C GLY A 121 -3.82 -11.07 -5.96
N PRO A 122 -4.68 -11.21 -6.98
CA PRO A 122 -6.11 -11.44 -6.78
C PRO A 122 -6.47 -12.72 -6.02
N ASN A 123 -5.56 -13.69 -5.99
CA ASN A 123 -5.67 -14.92 -5.20
C ASN A 123 -5.26 -14.76 -3.73
N GLY A 124 -4.88 -13.56 -3.30
CA GLY A 124 -4.41 -13.30 -1.94
C GLY A 124 -2.96 -13.73 -1.69
N ILE A 125 -2.21 -14.14 -2.72
CA ILE A 125 -0.80 -14.49 -2.59
C ILE A 125 0.04 -13.20 -2.57
N ILE A 126 1.03 -13.16 -1.68
CA ILE A 126 2.03 -12.10 -1.65
C ILE A 126 2.98 -12.30 -2.83
N GLU A 127 2.91 -11.39 -3.78
CA GLU A 127 3.67 -11.39 -5.02
C GLU A 127 4.99 -10.61 -4.90
N TYR A 128 5.07 -9.69 -3.93
CA TYR A 128 6.26 -8.93 -3.60
C TYR A 128 6.21 -8.46 -2.15
N VAL A 129 7.36 -8.44 -1.49
CA VAL A 129 7.59 -7.71 -0.23
C VAL A 129 8.98 -7.05 -0.29
N ASN A 130 9.08 -5.78 0.11
CA ASN A 130 10.36 -5.06 0.06
C ASN A 130 11.43 -5.61 1.03
N LEU A 131 11.03 -6.38 2.04
CA LEU A 131 11.94 -7.04 2.98
C LEU A 131 12.76 -8.17 2.34
N ASP A 132 12.22 -8.80 1.29
CA ASP A 132 12.84 -9.91 0.56
C ASP A 132 13.31 -9.51 -0.85
N ALA A 133 13.14 -8.23 -1.22
CA ALA A 133 13.45 -7.72 -2.55
C ALA A 133 14.94 -7.49 -2.76
N ASP A 134 15.41 -7.73 -3.99
CA ASP A 134 16.77 -7.39 -4.40
C ASP A 134 17.00 -5.88 -4.31
N GLY A 135 18.26 -5.49 -4.01
CA GLY A 135 18.63 -4.09 -3.85
C GLY A 135 18.31 -3.25 -5.09
N GLY A 136 17.34 -2.34 -4.96
CA GLY A 136 16.90 -1.43 -6.02
C GLY A 136 15.63 -1.86 -6.76
N TYR A 137 15.10 -3.07 -6.52
CA TYR A 137 13.78 -3.48 -6.99
C TYR A 137 12.72 -3.01 -5.99
N THR A 138 11.79 -2.16 -6.45
CA THR A 138 10.79 -1.50 -5.60
C THR A 138 9.40 -2.11 -5.79
N ILE A 139 8.46 -1.72 -4.92
CA ILE A 139 7.04 -2.08 -5.08
C ILE A 139 6.49 -1.60 -6.42
N TRP A 140 6.95 -0.45 -6.90
CA TRP A 140 6.48 0.14 -8.15
C TRP A 140 6.96 -0.67 -9.36
N ASP A 141 8.21 -1.16 -9.32
CA ASP A 141 8.74 -2.08 -10.33
C ASP A 141 7.94 -3.39 -10.33
N ALA A 142 7.67 -3.93 -9.14
CA ALA A 142 6.84 -5.14 -8.99
C ALA A 142 5.43 -4.96 -9.57
N MET A 143 4.79 -3.82 -9.33
CA MET A 143 3.48 -3.51 -9.89
C MET A 143 3.54 -3.42 -11.42
N GLU A 144 4.55 -2.75 -11.99
CA GLU A 144 4.69 -2.63 -13.45
C GLU A 144 4.95 -3.97 -14.14
N ASP A 145 5.74 -4.84 -13.50
CA ASP A 145 6.12 -6.15 -14.04
C ASP A 145 4.99 -7.19 -13.92
N LYS A 146 4.26 -7.19 -12.80
CA LYS A 146 3.34 -8.28 -12.45
C LYS A 146 1.88 -8.00 -12.77
N ILE A 147 1.44 -6.74 -12.68
CA ILE A 147 0.04 -6.41 -12.95
C ILE A 147 -0.16 -6.37 -14.47
N PRO A 148 -1.15 -7.07 -15.04
CA PRO A 148 -1.40 -7.05 -16.48
C PRO A 148 -1.56 -5.62 -17.07
N LYS A 149 -1.06 -5.42 -18.30
CA LYS A 149 -1.23 -4.18 -19.08
C LYS A 149 -2.51 -4.25 -19.90
N GLY A 150 -3.29 -3.18 -19.90
CA GLY A 150 -4.41 -3.03 -20.83
C GLY A 150 -3.90 -2.86 -22.26
N ASP A 151 -4.72 -3.20 -23.24
CA ASP A 151 -4.44 -2.86 -24.64
C ASP A 151 -4.48 -1.34 -24.82
N ALA A 152 -3.53 -0.79 -25.58
CA ALA A 152 -3.40 0.64 -25.86
C ALA A 152 -4.36 1.13 -26.95
#